data_AF-A0A9E5UUE8-F1
#
_entry.id   AF-A0A9E5UUE8-F1
#
_cell.length_a   1.000
_cell.length_b   1.000
_cell.length_c   1.000
_cell.angle_alpha   90.00
_cell.angle_beta   90.00
_cell.angle_gamma   90.00
#
_symmetry.space_group_name_H-M   'P 1'
#
loop_
_entity.id
_entity.type
_entity.pdbx_description
1 polymer ?
#
loop_
_entity_poly.entity_id
_entity_poly.type
_entity_poly.pdbx_seq_one_letter_code
_entity_poly.pdbx_strand_id
1 'polypeptide(L)'
;MATFAAIKKDYFGGSPTGRSFLIVHGTLTLSAEGGAVTDIPASVFGLNKLLASFGGIKSDNSQVQDFAVTADGKALVSRNVETATDADRANPADLTGNWVLTVIGY
;
A
#
# COMPACT_ATOMS: atom_id res chain seq x y z
N MET A 1 6.31 -7.79 9.26
CA MET A 1 6.07 -8.44 7.95
C MET A 1 4.69 -8.03 7.43
N ALA A 2 4.63 -7.43 6.24
CA ALA A 2 3.37 -7.03 5.59
C ALA A 2 2.77 -8.20 4.81
N THR A 3 1.46 -8.39 4.91
CA THR A 3 0.70 -9.36 4.11
C THR A 3 -0.57 -8.72 3.58
N PHE A 4 -1.06 -9.17 2.43
CA PHE A 4 -2.27 -8.61 1.82
C PHE A 4 -3.24 -9.70 1.41
N ALA A 5 -4.47 -9.58 1.88
CA ALA A 5 -5.59 -10.42 1.51
C ALA A 5 -6.51 -9.66 0.55
N ALA A 6 -6.44 -10.00 -0.73
CA ALA A 6 -7.30 -9.39 -1.74
C ALA A 6 -8.77 -9.81 -1.54
N ILE A 7 -9.64 -8.83 -1.35
CA ILE A 7 -11.10 -9.00 -1.31
C ILE A 7 -11.66 -9.01 -2.74
N LYS A 8 -11.12 -8.14 -3.60
CA LYS A 8 -11.54 -8.00 -5.00
C LYS A 8 -10.37 -7.68 -5.91
N LYS A 9 -10.38 -8.25 -7.12
CA LYS A 9 -9.47 -7.90 -8.21
C LYS A 9 -10.28 -7.56 -9.45
N ASP A 10 -10.23 -6.31 -9.87
CA ASP A 10 -10.85 -5.83 -11.10
C ASP A 10 -9.79 -5.64 -12.19
N TYR A 11 -10.18 -5.92 -13.44
CA TYR A 11 -9.32 -5.77 -14.60
C TYR A 11 -9.79 -4.60 -15.45
N PHE A 12 -8.89 -3.70 -15.82
CA PHE A 12 -9.19 -2.62 -16.75
C PHE A 12 -8.22 -2.69 -17.93
N GLY A 13 -8.77 -2.90 -19.13
CA GLY A 13 -8.03 -2.97 -20.39
C GLY A 13 -7.46 -4.35 -20.74
N GLY A 14 -7.87 -4.86 -21.90
CA GLY A 14 -7.30 -6.02 -22.60
C GLY A 14 -7.77 -7.41 -22.14
N SER A 15 -7.83 -8.35 -23.09
CA SER A 15 -8.43 -9.69 -22.96
C SER A 15 -7.72 -10.57 -21.90
N PRO A 16 -8.22 -11.78 -21.59
CA PRO A 16 -7.60 -12.70 -20.63
C PRO A 16 -6.10 -12.95 -20.83
N THR A 17 -5.57 -12.71 -22.02
CA THR A 17 -4.15 -12.87 -22.40
C THR A 17 -3.34 -11.57 -22.49
N GLY A 18 -3.91 -10.38 -22.21
CA GLY A 18 -3.23 -9.10 -22.38
C GLY A 18 -3.75 -8.01 -21.45
N ARG A 19 -3.57 -8.18 -20.14
CA ARG A 19 -4.05 -7.24 -19.11
C ARG A 19 -3.25 -5.93 -19.16
N SER A 20 -3.95 -4.79 -19.23
CA SER A 20 -3.31 -3.47 -19.13
C SER A 20 -2.98 -3.18 -17.67
N PHE A 21 -3.96 -3.19 -16.75
CA PHE A 21 -3.73 -3.01 -15.30
C PHE A 21 -4.75 -3.76 -14.43
N LEU A 22 -4.35 -4.05 -13.21
CA LEU A 22 -5.09 -4.68 -12.12
C LEU A 22 -5.43 -3.63 -11.06
N ILE A 23 -6.69 -3.61 -10.64
CA ILE A 23 -7.13 -2.88 -9.45
C ILE A 23 -7.32 -3.92 -8.35
N VAL A 24 -6.55 -3.82 -7.28
CA VAL A 24 -6.57 -4.77 -6.17
C VAL A 24 -7.10 -4.04 -4.94
N HIS A 25 -8.22 -4.51 -4.42
CA HIS A 25 -8.82 -4.03 -3.17
C HIS A 25 -8.77 -5.13 -2.11
N GLY A 26 -8.40 -4.79 -0.89
CA GLY A 26 -8.23 -5.79 0.16
C GLY A 26 -7.69 -5.25 1.47
N THR A 27 -7.34 -6.19 2.35
CA THR A 27 -6.83 -5.90 3.69
C THR A 27 -5.33 -6.14 3.73
N LEU A 28 -4.57 -5.09 4.01
CA LEU A 28 -3.16 -5.11 4.37
C LEU A 28 -3.01 -5.31 5.89
N THR A 29 -2.30 -6.33 6.30
CA THR A 29 -1.94 -6.56 7.71
C THR A 29 -0.49 -6.16 7.93
N LEU A 30 -0.27 -5.20 8.82
CA LEU A 30 1.05 -4.71 9.25
C LEU A 30 1.31 -5.15 10.69
N SER A 31 2.37 -5.92 10.88
CA SER A 31 2.80 -6.39 12.22
C SER A 31 3.77 -5.44 12.92
N ALA A 32 4.47 -4.60 12.16
CA ALA A 32 5.29 -3.45 12.58
C ALA A 32 5.84 -2.79 11.32
N GLU A 33 5.69 -1.48 11.19
CA GLU A 33 6.49 -0.64 10.27
C GLU A 33 7.52 0.16 11.08
N GLY A 34 8.24 -0.53 11.97
CA GLY A 34 9.25 0.05 12.84
C GLY A 34 10.66 -0.18 12.31
N GLY A 35 11.19 0.77 11.53
CA GLY A 35 12.60 0.85 11.13
C GLY A 35 12.99 0.11 9.85
N ALA A 36 13.77 0.79 8.99
CA ALA A 36 14.50 0.36 7.77
C ALA A 36 13.77 -0.51 6.71
N VAL A 37 12.57 -1.01 6.99
CA VAL A 37 11.69 -1.72 6.06
C VAL A 37 10.43 -0.87 5.92
N THR A 38 10.59 0.22 5.19
CA THR A 38 9.62 1.32 4.98
C THR A 38 8.69 1.10 3.81
N ASP A 39 8.94 0.02 3.08
CA ASP A 39 8.48 -0.18 1.73
C ASP A 39 7.68 -1.48 1.70
N ILE A 40 6.38 -1.37 1.41
CA ILE A 40 5.50 -2.52 1.17
C ILE A 40 5.65 -2.92 -0.30
N PRO A 41 6.34 -4.02 -0.64
CA PRO A 41 6.66 -4.34 -2.02
C PRO A 41 5.40 -4.64 -2.85
N ALA A 42 5.44 -4.36 -4.15
CA ALA A 42 4.36 -4.66 -5.10
C ALA A 42 3.93 -6.14 -5.05
N SER A 43 4.89 -7.04 -4.78
CA SER A 43 4.66 -8.48 -4.67
C SER A 43 3.71 -8.86 -3.52
N VAL A 44 3.61 -8.04 -2.46
CA VAL A 44 2.64 -8.23 -1.39
C VAL A 44 1.21 -8.20 -1.93
N PHE A 45 0.94 -7.35 -2.93
CA PHE A 45 -0.35 -7.23 -3.60
C PHE A 45 -0.53 -8.23 -4.75
N GLY A 46 0.48 -9.06 -5.03
CA GLY A 46 0.53 -9.95 -6.19
C GLY A 46 0.73 -9.20 -7.50
N LEU A 47 1.46 -8.08 -7.47
CA LEU A 47 1.79 -7.22 -8.62
C LEU A 47 3.32 -7.18 -8.80
N ASN A 48 3.76 -6.90 -10.02
CA ASN A 48 5.16 -6.63 -10.34
C ASN A 48 5.50 -5.14 -10.24
N LYS A 49 4.52 -4.27 -10.49
CA LYS A 49 4.66 -2.81 -10.40
C LYS A 49 3.37 -2.15 -9.94
N LEU A 50 3.51 -1.16 -9.08
CA LEU A 50 2.47 -0.25 -8.60
C LEU A 50 2.46 1.03 -9.43
N LEU A 51 1.27 1.54 -9.70
CA LEU A 51 1.03 2.78 -10.45
C LEU A 51 0.30 3.82 -9.62
N ALA A 52 -0.64 3.36 -8.78
CA ALA A 52 -1.37 4.22 -7.88
C ALA A 52 -1.78 3.45 -6.63
N SER A 53 -1.98 4.20 -5.56
CA SER A 53 -2.59 3.76 -4.32
C SER A 53 -3.66 4.78 -3.91
N PHE A 54 -4.69 4.28 -3.28
CA PHE A 54 -5.65 5.11 -2.56
C PHE A 54 -5.36 5.01 -1.07
N GLY A 55 -5.64 6.08 -0.32
CA GLY A 55 -5.47 6.10 1.12
C GLY A 55 -6.10 4.87 1.78
N GLY A 56 -5.41 4.32 2.78
CA GLY A 56 -5.87 3.17 3.53
C GLY A 56 -6.68 3.60 4.74
N ILE A 57 -7.73 2.83 5.04
CA ILE A 57 -8.58 3.03 6.21
C ILE A 57 -8.32 1.87 7.16
N LYS A 58 -8.00 2.16 8.42
CA LYS A 58 -7.85 1.11 9.43
C LYS A 58 -9.17 0.34 9.55
N SER A 59 -9.12 -0.98 9.76
CA SER A 59 -10.31 -1.84 9.67
C SER A 59 -11.42 -1.50 10.67
N ASP A 60 -11.10 -0.75 11.73
CA ASP A 60 -12.03 -0.24 12.74
C ASP A 60 -12.54 1.19 12.43
N ASN A 61 -12.19 1.75 11.26
CA ASN A 61 -12.45 3.11 10.81
C ASN A 61 -11.92 4.22 11.72
N SER A 62 -11.01 3.91 12.65
CA SER A 62 -10.47 4.91 13.59
C SER A 62 -9.43 5.85 12.98
N GLN A 63 -8.83 5.47 11.84
CA GLN A 63 -7.73 6.18 11.22
C GLN A 63 -7.73 6.03 9.70
N VAL A 64 -7.33 7.10 9.01
CA VAL A 64 -6.99 7.11 7.58
C VAL A 64 -5.50 7.39 7.44
N GLN A 65 -4.84 6.70 6.52
CA GLN A 65 -3.43 6.85 6.26
C GLN A 65 -3.14 6.87 4.77
N ASP A 66 -2.37 7.85 4.32
CA ASP A 66 -1.92 7.90 2.95
C ASP A 66 -0.76 6.93 2.74
N PHE A 67 -0.90 6.11 1.71
CA PHE A 67 0.16 5.27 1.16
C PHE A 67 0.52 5.82 -0.21
N ALA A 68 1.79 6.11 -0.46
CA ALA A 68 2.29 6.64 -1.72
C ALA A 68 3.08 5.57 -2.47
N VAL A 69 2.98 5.56 -3.80
CA VAL A 69 3.80 4.70 -4.66
C VAL A 69 5.19 5.31 -4.79
N THR A 70 6.22 4.48 -4.59
CA THR A 70 7.63 4.83 -4.85
C THR A 70 7.85 5.21 -6.31
N ALA A 71 8.83 6.07 -6.59
CA ALA A 71 9.08 6.59 -7.95
C ALA A 71 9.37 5.50 -9.00
N ASP A 72 9.93 4.36 -8.60
CA ASP A 72 10.17 3.22 -9.48
C ASP A 72 8.98 2.25 -9.57
N GLY A 73 7.94 2.47 -8.76
CA GLY A 73 6.72 1.67 -8.67
C GLY A 73 6.90 0.34 -7.96
N LYS A 74 8.00 0.09 -7.24
CA LYS A 74 8.26 -1.23 -6.65
C LYS A 74 7.63 -1.43 -5.27
N ALA A 75 7.27 -0.36 -4.60
CA ALA A 75 6.68 -0.42 -3.26
C ALA A 75 5.71 0.73 -2.96
N LEU A 76 4.87 0.53 -1.95
CA LEU A 76 4.20 1.61 -1.24
C LEU A 76 5.03 2.06 -0.04
N VAL A 77 4.98 3.35 0.25
CA VAL A 77 5.55 3.95 1.45
C VAL A 77 4.48 4.75 2.17
N SER A 78 4.55 4.78 3.48
CA SER A 78 3.71 5.61 4.32
C SER A 78 4.57 6.45 5.26
N ARG A 79 4.18 7.70 5.49
CA ARG A 79 4.90 8.63 6.37
C ARG A 79 3.95 9.23 7.38
N ASN A 80 4.42 9.36 8.62
CA ASN A 80 3.64 9.97 9.69
C ASN A 80 3.80 11.48 9.59
N VAL A 81 2.77 12.17 9.11
CA VAL A 81 2.77 13.64 9.00
C VAL A 81 2.27 14.34 10.27
N GLU A 82 1.58 13.62 11.16
CA GLU A 82 0.91 14.21 12.33
C GLU A 82 1.85 14.42 13.52
N THR A 83 2.87 13.56 13.65
CA THR A 83 3.85 13.64 14.75
C THR A 83 5.29 13.92 14.29
N ALA A 84 5.50 14.09 12.98
CA ALA A 84 6.83 14.36 12.44
C ALA A 84 7.31 15.79 12.77
N THR A 85 8.49 15.87 13.37
CA THR A 85 9.29 17.10 13.38
C THR A 85 9.87 17.35 11.98
N ASP A 86 10.41 18.56 11.73
CA ASP A 86 11.16 18.83 10.49
C ASP A 86 12.33 17.84 10.29
N ALA A 87 12.93 17.36 11.39
CA ALA A 87 14.04 16.41 11.34
C ALA A 87 13.59 14.99 10.96
N ASP A 88 12.36 14.61 11.31
CA ASP A 88 11.87 13.24 11.21
C ASP A 88 10.78 13.04 10.16
N ARG A 89 10.40 14.09 9.41
CA ARG A 89 9.36 14.02 8.37
C ARG A 89 9.66 13.05 7.22
N ALA A 90 10.93 12.66 7.06
CA ALA A 90 11.33 11.63 6.10
C ALA A 90 11.15 10.21 6.65
N ASN A 91 10.92 10.05 7.96
CA ASN A 91 10.83 8.74 8.58
C ASN A 91 9.52 8.04 8.18
N PRO A 92 9.58 6.71 8.03
CA PRO A 92 8.38 5.90 7.82
C PRO A 92 7.37 6.07 8.96
N ALA A 93 6.10 5.89 8.64
CA ALA A 93 5.07 5.76 9.65
C ALA A 93 5.22 4.42 10.40
N ASP A 94 5.13 4.44 11.73
CA ASP A 94 5.05 3.21 12.53
C ASP A 94 3.60 2.72 12.58
N LEU A 95 3.19 2.02 11.52
CA LEU A 95 1.84 1.49 11.37
C LEU A 95 1.77 0.03 11.78
N THR A 96 0.67 -0.30 12.47
CA THR A 96 0.33 -1.66 12.84
C THR A 96 -1.16 -1.92 12.61
N GLY A 97 -1.53 -3.20 12.55
CA GLY A 97 -2.91 -3.64 12.42
C GLY A 97 -3.36 -3.84 10.97
N ASN A 98 -4.67 -3.83 10.78
CA ASN A 98 -5.31 -4.16 9.51
C ASN A 98 -5.82 -2.89 8.84
N TRP A 99 -5.50 -2.75 7.55
CA TRP A 99 -5.78 -1.58 6.74
C TRP A 99 -6.49 -2.00 5.46
N VAL A 100 -7.65 -1.44 5.20
CA VAL A 100 -8.38 -1.63 3.94
C VAL A 100 -7.88 -0.58 2.96
N LEU A 101 -7.34 -1.01 1.82
CA LEU A 101 -6.87 -0.10 0.79
C LEU A 101 -7.02 -0.68 -0.62
N THR A 102 -6.86 0.20 -1.60
CA THR A 102 -6.92 -0.13 -3.02
C THR A 102 -5.61 0.28 -3.69
N VAL A 103 -5.04 -0.61 -4.49
CA VAL A 103 -3.86 -0.34 -5.32
C VAL A 103 -4.16 -0.62 -6.79
N ILE A 104 -3.44 0.04 -7.68
CA ILE A 104 -3.48 -0.19 -9.12
C ILE A 104 -2.07 -0.54 -9.60
N GLY A 105 -1.94 -1.59 -10.41
CA GLY A 105 -0.65 -2.01 -10.94
C GLY A 105 -0.75 -3.16 -11.95
N TYR A 106 0.36 -3.85 -12.22
CA TYR A 106 0.40 -5.04 -13.09
C TYR A 106 1.52 -5.99 -12.68
#